data_AF-A0A2N1D905-F1
#
_entry.id   AF-A0A2N1D905-F1
#
_cell.length_a   1.000
_cell.length_b   1.000
_cell.length_c   1.000
_cell.angle_alpha   90.00
_cell.angle_beta   90.00
_cell.angle_gamma   90.00
#
_symmetry.space_group_name_H-M   'P 1'
#
loop_
_entity.id
_entity.type
_entity.pdbx_description
1 polymer ?
#
loop_
_entity_poly.entity_id
_entity_poly.type
_entity_poly.pdbx_seq_one_letter_code
_entity_poly.pdbx_strand_id
1 'polypeptide(L)'
;MLSCIFCWSDKDTLGALLILLGLWFVTLLLYELPESTTFMVLVYAFCIAISIYRFEQVSTKITLAIILCSIGAEIFWWQISYVNKPHIYYFIGLLTLMDIAMELLFKRVLLMSQYFGHQSGKIALDWQLKGVILAGYVMIVLMLLEYFIRHLAGLKDITFIYYNYTLVANLLSGITLTTIYMHYFYNQSKKHLPA
;
A
#
# COMPACT_ATOMS: atom_id res chain seq x y z
N MET A 1 15.81 -8.26 5.04
CA MET A 1 16.83 -9.13 4.44
C MET A 1 17.01 -10.46 5.19
N LEU A 2 17.27 -10.46 6.50
CA LEU A 2 17.34 -11.70 7.32
C LEU A 2 16.07 -12.57 7.21
N SER A 3 14.89 -11.96 7.24
CA SER A 3 13.61 -12.69 7.15
C SER A 3 13.43 -13.50 5.87
N CYS A 4 14.04 -13.09 4.74
CA CYS A 4 13.99 -13.84 3.48
C CYS A 4 14.82 -15.12 3.54
N ILE A 5 15.98 -15.05 4.20
CA ILE A 5 16.88 -16.18 4.38
C ILE A 5 16.19 -17.23 5.28
N PHE A 6 15.52 -16.77 6.35
CA PHE A 6 14.72 -17.65 7.21
C PHE A 6 13.51 -18.26 6.50
N CYS A 7 12.78 -17.49 5.70
CA CYS A 7 11.59 -17.97 4.99
C CYS A 7 11.91 -18.84 3.76
N TRP A 8 13.17 -19.04 3.38
CA TRP A 8 13.53 -19.85 2.20
C TRP A 8 13.02 -21.30 2.30
N SER A 9 12.89 -21.83 3.52
CA SER A 9 12.33 -23.15 3.81
C SER A 9 10.80 -23.24 3.61
N ASP A 10 10.11 -22.09 3.62
CA ASP A 10 8.67 -21.98 3.37
C ASP A 10 8.41 -21.06 2.18
N LYS A 11 8.35 -21.65 0.98
CA LYS A 11 8.17 -20.95 -0.28
C LYS A 11 6.89 -20.10 -0.33
N ASP A 12 5.82 -20.51 0.37
CA ASP A 12 4.58 -19.74 0.41
C ASP A 12 4.75 -18.45 1.21
N THR A 13 5.37 -18.55 2.38
CA THR A 13 5.70 -17.39 3.22
C THR A 13 6.72 -16.48 2.51
N LEU A 14 7.68 -17.05 1.78
CA LEU A 14 8.64 -16.31 0.96
C LEU A 14 7.95 -15.47 -0.13
N GLY A 15 6.95 -16.02 -0.82
CA GLY A 15 6.22 -15.29 -1.86
C GLY A 15 5.51 -14.05 -1.32
N ALA A 16 4.86 -14.15 -0.15
CA ALA A 16 4.21 -13.03 0.49
C ALA A 16 5.23 -11.96 0.91
N LEU A 17 6.38 -12.39 1.45
CA LEU A 17 7.47 -11.51 1.83
C LEU A 17 8.07 -10.77 0.62
N LEU A 18 8.23 -11.43 -0.52
CA LEU A 18 8.73 -10.80 -1.75
C LEU A 18 7.79 -9.70 -2.24
N ILE A 19 6.48 -9.91 -2.20
CA ILE A 19 5.49 -8.89 -2.57
C ILE A 19 5.59 -7.68 -1.64
N LEU A 20 5.68 -7.91 -0.32
CA LEU A 20 5.81 -6.83 0.67
C LEU A 20 7.14 -6.07 0.54
N LEU A 21 8.24 -6.76 0.23
CA LEU A 21 9.52 -6.12 -0.05
C LEU A 21 9.49 -5.30 -1.34
N GLY A 22 8.82 -5.82 -2.38
CA GLY A 22 8.56 -5.06 -3.60
C GLY A 22 7.77 -3.79 -3.31
N LEU A 23 6.69 -3.88 -2.52
CA LEU A 23 5.91 -2.74 -2.06
C LEU A 23 6.79 -1.72 -1.31
N TRP A 24 7.62 -2.17 -0.37
CA TRP A 24 8.53 -1.31 0.38
C TRP A 24 9.54 -0.60 -0.53
N PHE A 25 10.16 -1.34 -1.46
CA PHE A 25 11.15 -0.79 -2.39
C PHE A 25 10.53 0.26 -3.31
N VAL A 26 9.35 -0.01 -3.88
CA VAL A 26 8.65 0.96 -4.74
C VAL A 26 8.18 2.18 -3.95
N THR A 27 7.79 2.00 -2.69
CA THR A 27 7.45 3.12 -1.79
C THR A 27 8.67 4.01 -1.52
N LEU A 28 9.84 3.41 -1.30
CA LEU A 28 11.09 4.16 -1.13
C LEU A 28 11.44 4.94 -2.41
N LEU A 29 11.32 4.31 -3.58
CA LEU A 29 11.53 5.00 -4.86
C LEU A 29 10.57 6.17 -5.04
N LEU A 30 9.30 6.01 -4.66
CA LEU A 30 8.29 7.07 -4.72
C LEU A 30 8.64 8.25 -3.79
N TYR A 31 9.22 7.96 -2.61
CA TYR A 31 9.63 8.98 -1.64
C TYR A 31 10.83 9.80 -2.14
N GLU A 32 11.79 9.15 -2.79
CA GLU A 32 13.02 9.78 -3.32
C GLU A 32 12.79 10.54 -4.65
N LEU A 33 11.57 10.57 -5.19
CA LEU A 33 11.29 11.31 -6.42
C LEU A 33 11.45 12.82 -6.18
N PRO A 34 12.18 13.54 -7.05
CA PRO A 34 12.40 14.96 -6.85
C PRO A 34 11.11 15.75 -7.07
N GLU A 35 10.97 16.82 -6.29
CA GLU A 35 9.81 17.71 -6.29
C GLU A 35 9.78 18.56 -7.57
N SER A 36 9.32 17.96 -8.66
CA SER A 36 9.07 18.66 -9.92
C SER A 36 7.65 18.40 -10.40
N THR A 37 7.08 19.40 -11.07
CA THR A 37 5.76 19.28 -11.72
C THR A 37 5.72 18.11 -12.71
N THR A 38 6.84 17.83 -13.41
CA THR A 38 6.95 16.70 -14.32
C THR A 38 6.74 15.37 -13.62
N PHE A 39 7.44 15.13 -12.51
CA PHE A 39 7.29 13.88 -11.74
C PHE A 39 5.89 13.76 -11.12
N MET A 40 5.32 14.86 -10.64
CA MET A 40 3.94 14.88 -10.14
C MET A 40 2.95 14.41 -11.23
N VAL A 41 3.04 14.96 -12.44
CA VAL A 41 2.17 14.58 -13.56
C VAL A 41 2.37 13.11 -13.94
N LEU A 42 3.62 12.63 -13.97
CA LEU A 42 3.91 11.23 -14.26
C LEU A 42 3.31 10.27 -13.23
N VAL A 43 3.41 10.59 -11.93
CA VAL A 43 2.80 9.79 -10.86
C VAL A 43 1.28 9.73 -11.03
N TYR A 44 0.62 10.87 -11.24
CA TYR A 44 -0.83 10.89 -11.47
C TYR A 44 -1.22 10.10 -12.72
N ALA A 45 -0.52 10.28 -13.84
CA ALA A 45 -0.80 9.54 -15.07
C ALA A 45 -0.67 8.03 -14.88
N PHE A 46 0.39 7.59 -14.18
CA PHE A 46 0.60 6.19 -13.84
C PHE A 46 -0.51 5.63 -12.93
N CYS A 47 -0.89 6.37 -11.89
CA CYS A 47 -1.97 5.99 -10.97
C CYS A 47 -3.33 5.89 -11.68
N ILE A 48 -3.63 6.81 -12.61
CA ILE A 48 -4.84 6.75 -13.44
C ILE A 48 -4.81 5.53 -14.35
N ALA A 49 -3.70 5.27 -15.05
CA ALA A 49 -3.57 4.15 -15.96
C ALA A 49 -3.81 2.81 -15.25
N ILE A 50 -3.20 2.63 -14.07
CA ILE A 50 -3.43 1.45 -13.23
C ILE A 50 -4.90 1.35 -12.81
N SER A 51 -5.48 2.48 -12.40
CA SER A 51 -6.85 2.51 -11.90
C SER A 51 -7.88 2.21 -12.98
N ILE A 52 -7.65 2.64 -14.22
CA ILE A 52 -8.46 2.28 -15.39
C ILE A 52 -8.29 0.80 -15.72
N TYR A 53 -7.06 0.29 -15.72
CA TYR A 53 -6.78 -1.12 -15.99
C TYR A 53 -7.46 -2.06 -14.98
N ARG A 54 -7.61 -1.62 -13.72
CA ARG A 54 -8.17 -2.43 -12.61
C ARG A 54 -9.55 -1.98 -12.16
N PHE A 55 -10.29 -1.28 -13.03
CA PHE A 55 -11.53 -0.59 -12.68
C PHE A 55 -12.64 -1.50 -12.10
N GLU A 56 -12.58 -2.82 -12.32
CA GLU A 56 -13.56 -3.76 -11.77
C GLU A 56 -13.60 -3.77 -10.23
N GLN A 57 -12.47 -3.46 -9.57
CA GLN A 57 -12.36 -3.55 -8.11
C GLN A 57 -12.90 -2.29 -7.42
N VAL A 58 -13.63 -2.48 -6.33
CA VAL A 58 -14.24 -1.38 -5.55
C VAL A 58 -13.16 -0.45 -4.97
N SER A 59 -12.06 -1.01 -4.44
CA SER A 59 -10.93 -0.21 -3.93
C SER A 59 -10.32 0.65 -5.01
N THR A 60 -10.14 0.12 -6.22
CA THR A 60 -9.63 0.87 -7.36
C THR A 60 -10.59 1.99 -7.80
N LYS A 61 -11.91 1.77 -7.77
CA LYS A 61 -12.90 2.84 -8.04
C LYS A 61 -12.81 3.98 -7.03
N ILE A 62 -12.65 3.65 -5.74
CA ILE A 62 -12.45 4.64 -4.68
C ILE A 62 -11.13 5.40 -4.91
N THR A 63 -10.05 4.67 -5.23
CA THR A 63 -8.73 5.25 -5.54
C THR A 63 -8.83 6.23 -6.71
N LEU A 64 -9.52 5.85 -7.79
CA LEU A 64 -9.73 6.70 -8.96
C LEU A 64 -10.50 7.98 -8.60
N ALA A 65 -11.58 7.86 -7.80
CA ALA A 65 -12.34 9.03 -7.36
C ALA A 65 -11.45 10.01 -6.58
N ILE A 66 -10.61 9.50 -5.66
CA ILE A 66 -9.68 10.30 -4.87
C ILE A 66 -8.60 10.94 -5.76
N ILE A 67 -8.08 10.21 -6.76
CA ILE A 67 -7.14 10.75 -7.76
C ILE A 67 -7.74 11.94 -8.49
N LEU A 68 -8.97 11.82 -9.00
CA LEU A 68 -9.65 12.89 -9.73
C LEU A 68 -9.90 14.11 -8.84
N CYS A 69 -10.34 13.89 -7.59
CA CYS A 69 -10.48 14.97 -6.60
C CYS A 69 -9.15 15.66 -6.32
N SER A 70 -8.06 14.89 -6.21
CA SER A 70 -6.71 15.43 -5.96
C SER A 70 -6.25 16.33 -7.10
N ILE A 71 -6.45 15.90 -8.35
CA ILE A 71 -6.09 16.69 -9.53
C ILE A 71 -6.90 17.98 -9.57
N GLY A 72 -8.21 17.91 -9.29
CA GLY A 72 -9.06 19.10 -9.20
C GLY A 72 -8.58 20.08 -8.12
N ALA A 73 -8.22 19.57 -6.95
CA ALA A 73 -7.69 20.38 -5.86
C ALA A 73 -6.34 21.04 -6.22
N GLU A 74 -5.44 20.30 -6.87
CA GLU A 74 -4.14 20.83 -7.33
C GLU A 74 -4.28 21.94 -8.36
N ILE A 75 -5.21 21.78 -9.31
CA ILE A 75 -5.54 22.81 -10.31
C ILE A 75 -6.11 24.04 -9.62
N PHE A 76 -7.04 23.86 -8.67
CA PHE A 76 -7.62 24.95 -7.90
C PHE A 76 -6.54 25.73 -7.13
N TRP A 77 -5.65 25.05 -6.42
CA TRP A 77 -4.55 25.71 -5.69
C TRP A 77 -3.53 26.36 -6.61
N TRP A 78 -3.34 25.84 -7.83
CA TRP A 78 -2.51 26.49 -8.84
C TRP A 78 -3.09 27.85 -9.22
N GLN A 79 -4.41 27.94 -9.43
CA GLN A 79 -5.07 29.18 -9.80
C GLN A 79 -4.97 30.26 -8.71
N ILE A 80 -5.09 29.88 -7.43
CA ILE A 80 -5.03 30.83 -6.30
C ILE A 80 -3.61 31.05 -5.76
N SER A 81 -2.57 30.50 -6.41
CA SER A 81 -1.17 30.58 -5.96
C SER A 81 -0.99 30.21 -4.48
N TYR A 82 -1.58 29.09 -4.07
CA TYR A 82 -1.58 28.66 -2.67
C TYR A 82 -0.15 28.39 -2.18
N VAL A 83 0.27 29.12 -1.14
CA VAL A 83 1.66 29.13 -0.66
C VAL A 83 2.08 27.78 -0.06
N ASN A 84 1.19 27.11 0.66
CA ASN A 84 1.48 25.85 1.35
C ASN A 84 0.92 24.65 0.57
N LYS A 85 1.28 24.51 -0.71
CA LYS A 85 0.93 23.32 -1.51
C LYS A 85 1.65 22.10 -0.93
N PRO A 86 0.93 21.08 -0.46
CA PRO A 86 1.55 19.87 0.07
C PRO A 86 1.59 18.76 -0.98
N HIS A 87 2.43 17.76 -0.74
CA HIS A 87 2.77 16.70 -1.67
C HIS A 87 1.69 15.60 -1.73
N ILE A 88 0.51 15.91 -2.27
CA ILE A 88 -0.61 14.95 -2.36
C ILE A 88 -0.27 13.78 -3.28
N TYR A 89 0.49 14.03 -4.34
CA TYR A 89 0.89 12.99 -5.30
C TYR A 89 1.58 11.80 -4.64
N TYR A 90 2.35 12.03 -3.56
CA TYR A 90 2.99 10.96 -2.79
C TYR A 90 1.95 10.02 -2.16
N PHE A 91 0.96 10.58 -1.48
CA PHE A 91 -0.10 9.80 -0.83
C PHE A 91 -0.99 9.09 -1.83
N ILE A 92 -1.19 9.67 -3.01
CA ILE A 92 -1.92 9.04 -4.11
C ILE A 92 -1.14 7.86 -4.70
N GLY A 93 0.16 8.02 -4.89
CA GLY A 93 1.05 6.93 -5.27
C GLY A 93 0.98 5.81 -4.24
N LEU A 94 1.12 6.12 -2.95
CA LEU A 94 1.05 5.15 -1.86
C LEU A 94 -0.31 4.42 -1.84
N LEU A 95 -1.42 5.14 -2.00
CA LEU A 95 -2.76 4.56 -2.07
C LEU A 95 -2.89 3.53 -3.21
N THR A 96 -2.37 3.89 -4.39
CA THR A 96 -2.37 3.01 -5.58
C THR A 96 -1.48 1.78 -5.36
N LEU A 97 -0.32 1.95 -4.72
CA LEU A 97 0.58 0.84 -4.39
C LEU A 97 -0.04 -0.14 -3.39
N MET A 98 -0.74 0.35 -2.37
CA MET A 98 -1.47 -0.50 -1.42
C MET A 98 -2.57 -1.30 -2.13
N ASP A 99 -3.30 -0.68 -3.06
CA ASP A 99 -4.32 -1.35 -3.87
C ASP A 99 -3.73 -2.45 -4.77
N ILE A 100 -2.57 -2.21 -5.38
CA ILE A 100 -1.84 -3.24 -6.15
C ILE A 100 -1.36 -4.37 -5.25
N ALA A 101 -0.76 -4.04 -4.11
CA ALA A 101 -0.20 -5.04 -3.19
C ALA A 101 -1.28 -6.01 -2.67
N MET A 102 -2.49 -5.51 -2.37
CA MET A 102 -3.62 -6.36 -2.00
C MET A 102 -3.95 -7.40 -3.07
N GLU A 103 -3.91 -7.04 -4.35
CA GLU A 103 -4.18 -7.98 -5.43
C GLU A 103 -3.01 -8.94 -5.68
N LEU A 104 -1.77 -8.43 -5.63
CA LEU A 104 -0.58 -9.26 -5.80
C LEU A 104 -0.53 -10.37 -4.74
N LEU A 105 -0.95 -10.10 -3.50
CA LEU A 105 -1.04 -11.12 -2.46
C LEU A 105 -2.01 -12.26 -2.83
N PHE A 106 -3.16 -11.98 -3.44
CA PHE A 106 -4.07 -13.04 -3.93
C PHE A 106 -3.50 -13.78 -5.13
N LYS A 107 -2.83 -13.06 -6.03
CA LYS A 107 -2.21 -13.63 -7.23
C LYS A 107 -0.84 -14.26 -6.95
N ARG A 108 -0.37 -14.24 -5.70
CA ARG A 108 0.91 -14.81 -5.27
C ARG A 108 1.08 -16.25 -5.71
N VAL A 109 0.03 -17.07 -5.62
CA VAL A 109 0.06 -18.48 -6.04
C VAL A 109 0.54 -18.62 -7.50
N LEU A 110 0.04 -17.75 -8.39
CA LEU A 110 0.44 -17.72 -9.80
C LEU A 110 1.90 -17.27 -9.94
N LEU A 111 2.32 -16.25 -9.20
CA LEU A 111 3.71 -15.77 -9.21
C LEU A 111 4.69 -16.86 -8.75
N MET A 112 4.37 -17.55 -7.65
CA MET A 112 5.22 -18.63 -7.13
C MET A 112 5.25 -19.84 -8.05
N SER A 113 4.14 -20.18 -8.69
CA SER A 113 4.10 -21.25 -9.67
C SER A 113 4.91 -20.93 -10.93
N GLN A 114 4.80 -19.71 -11.45
CA GLN A 114 5.43 -19.32 -12.71
C GLN A 114 6.93 -19.08 -12.58
N TYR A 115 7.38 -18.41 -11.51
CA TYR A 115 8.78 -18.02 -11.35
C TYR A 115 9.60 -18.99 -10.51
N PHE A 116 8.98 -19.74 -9.60
CA PHE A 116 9.68 -20.65 -8.68
C PHE A 116 9.31 -22.12 -8.85
N GLY A 117 8.46 -22.44 -9.84
CA GLY A 117 7.99 -23.80 -10.11
C GLY A 117 7.27 -24.44 -8.91
N HIS A 118 6.74 -23.64 -7.98
CA HIS A 118 6.15 -24.11 -6.75
C HIS A 118 4.62 -24.06 -6.83
N GLN A 119 3.95 -25.21 -6.67
CA GLN A 119 2.50 -25.25 -6.50
C GLN A 119 2.14 -24.74 -5.10
N SER A 120 1.99 -23.42 -5.00
CA SER A 120 1.56 -22.72 -3.80
C SER A 120 0.05 -22.90 -3.59
N GLY A 121 -0.37 -23.11 -2.34
CA GLY A 121 -1.78 -23.10 -1.96
C GLY A 121 -2.25 -21.70 -1.58
N LYS A 122 -3.57 -21.47 -1.58
CA LYS A 122 -4.15 -20.33 -0.84
C LYS A 122 -3.93 -20.58 0.65
N ILE A 123 -3.24 -19.67 1.33
CA ILE A 123 -2.95 -19.81 2.77
C ILE A 123 -3.66 -18.73 3.58
N ALA A 124 -3.88 -19.00 4.86
CA ALA A 124 -4.50 -18.04 5.78
C ALA A 124 -3.71 -16.72 5.88
N LEU A 125 -2.38 -16.78 5.69
CA LEU A 125 -1.51 -15.60 5.68
C LEU A 125 -1.95 -14.55 4.65
N ASP A 126 -2.43 -14.96 3.47
CA ASP A 126 -2.82 -14.02 2.40
C ASP A 126 -3.99 -13.14 2.85
N TRP A 127 -4.98 -13.74 3.51
CA TRP A 127 -6.13 -13.02 4.05
C TRP A 127 -5.75 -12.11 5.22
N GLN A 128 -4.90 -12.59 6.13
CA GLN A 128 -4.43 -11.80 7.27
C GLN A 128 -3.64 -10.58 6.80
N LEU A 129 -2.68 -10.78 5.88
CA LEU A 129 -1.89 -9.69 5.31
C LEU A 129 -2.75 -8.71 4.51
N LYS A 130 -3.71 -9.20 3.72
CA LYS A 130 -4.66 -8.32 3.03
C LYS A 130 -5.44 -7.44 4.03
N GLY A 131 -5.87 -8.00 5.15
CA GLY A 131 -6.57 -7.24 6.20
C GLY A 131 -5.71 -6.09 6.74
N VAL A 132 -4.43 -6.35 6.97
CA VAL A 132 -3.49 -5.32 7.46
C VAL A 132 -3.23 -4.25 6.41
N ILE A 133 -3.00 -4.63 5.14
CA ILE A 133 -2.82 -3.67 4.04
C ILE A 133 -4.10 -2.84 3.81
N LEU A 134 -5.28 -3.47 3.90
CA LEU A 134 -6.56 -2.77 3.77
C LEU A 134 -6.74 -1.72 4.88
N ALA A 135 -6.36 -2.03 6.12
CA ALA A 135 -6.38 -1.05 7.20
C ALA A 135 -5.46 0.14 6.91
N GLY A 136 -4.25 -0.11 6.38
CA GLY A 136 -3.34 0.94 5.92
C GLY A 136 -3.91 1.77 4.78
N TYR A 137 -4.52 1.12 3.79
CA TYR A 137 -5.22 1.76 2.68
C TYR A 137 -6.32 2.71 3.18
N VAL A 138 -7.20 2.24 4.09
CA VAL A 138 -8.28 3.04 4.67
C VAL A 138 -7.70 4.24 5.44
N MET A 139 -6.61 4.06 6.17
CA MET A 139 -5.95 5.15 6.89
C MET A 139 -5.44 6.24 5.95
N ILE A 140 -4.85 5.87 4.80
CA ILE A 140 -4.41 6.82 3.77
C ILE A 140 -5.61 7.57 3.16
N VAL A 141 -6.72 6.87 2.88
CA VAL A 141 -7.96 7.50 2.41
C VAL A 141 -8.46 8.53 3.41
N LEU A 142 -8.55 8.17 4.69
CA LEU A 142 -9.01 9.09 5.74
C LEU A 142 -8.09 10.30 5.87
N MET A 143 -6.78 10.11 5.76
CA MET A 143 -5.81 11.20 5.79
C MET A 143 -5.99 12.16 4.59
N LEU A 144 -6.22 11.64 3.38
CA LEU A 144 -6.51 12.45 2.20
C LEU A 144 -7.84 13.19 2.32
N LEU A 145 -8.87 12.58 2.91
CA LEU A 145 -10.16 13.23 3.14
C LEU A 145 -10.06 14.34 4.19
N GLU A 146 -9.43 14.08 5.34
CA GLU A 146 -9.14 15.11 6.35
C GLU A 146 -8.39 16.28 5.74
N TYR A 147 -7.41 15.95 4.88
CA TYR A 147 -6.62 16.93 4.16
C TYR A 147 -7.48 17.79 3.22
N PHE A 148 -8.36 17.21 2.41
CA PHE A 148 -9.27 17.98 1.55
C PHE A 148 -10.19 18.88 2.37
N ILE A 149 -10.73 18.39 3.48
CA ILE A 149 -11.57 19.18 4.37
C ILE A 149 -10.79 20.39 4.91
N ARG A 150 -9.55 20.19 5.36
CA ARG A 150 -8.72 21.24 5.94
C ARG A 150 -8.41 22.37 4.94
N HIS A 151 -8.07 22.00 3.70
CA HIS A 151 -7.58 22.96 2.71
C HIS A 151 -8.64 23.48 1.74
N LEU A 152 -9.74 22.75 1.52
CA LEU A 152 -10.85 23.20 0.68
C LEU A 152 -12.00 23.83 1.48
N ALA A 153 -12.34 23.28 2.66
CA ALA A 153 -13.40 23.83 3.50
C ALA A 153 -12.91 24.85 4.54
N GLY A 154 -11.59 25.08 4.62
CA GLY A 154 -10.99 26.07 5.52
C GLY A 154 -10.98 25.67 7.00
N LEU A 155 -11.28 24.41 7.32
CA LEU A 155 -11.30 23.87 8.68
C LEU A 155 -9.88 23.50 9.14
N LYS A 156 -9.07 24.52 9.44
CA LYS A 156 -7.62 24.40 9.71
C LYS A 156 -7.26 23.53 10.92
N ASP A 157 -8.16 23.42 11.90
CA ASP A 157 -7.90 22.76 13.18
C ASP A 157 -8.09 21.23 13.15
N ILE A 158 -8.60 20.68 12.03
CA ILE A 158 -8.80 19.23 11.90
C ILE A 158 -7.47 18.58 11.49
N THR A 159 -6.80 17.95 12.46
CA THR A 159 -5.50 17.28 12.28
C THR A 159 -5.41 15.93 12.99
N PHE A 160 -6.55 15.34 13.35
CA PHE A 160 -6.61 14.14 14.20
C PHE A 160 -5.98 12.93 13.50
N ILE A 161 -6.37 12.67 12.25
CA ILE A 161 -5.84 11.54 11.47
C ILE A 161 -4.37 11.77 11.15
N TYR A 162 -3.99 12.99 10.79
CA TYR A 162 -2.60 13.36 10.53
C TYR A 162 -1.66 13.03 11.70
N TYR A 163 -2.02 13.41 12.93
CA TYR A 163 -1.16 13.15 14.09
C TYR A 163 -1.09 11.66 14.48
N ASN A 164 -2.18 10.91 14.28
CA ASN A 164 -2.22 9.49 14.61
C ASN A 164 -1.64 8.60 13.50
N TYR A 165 -1.45 9.12 12.29
CA TYR A 165 -1.00 8.35 11.13
C TYR A 165 0.28 7.56 11.40
N THR A 166 1.34 8.22 11.88
CA THR A 166 2.63 7.58 12.13
C THR A 166 2.53 6.46 13.17
N LEU A 167 1.78 6.69 14.25
CA LEU A 167 1.56 5.69 15.30
C LEU A 167 0.86 4.45 14.72
N VAL A 168 -0.24 4.66 14.00
CA VAL A 168 -1.03 3.58 13.40
C VAL A 168 -0.22 2.83 12.34
N ALA A 169 0.52 3.55 11.48
CA ALA A 169 1.37 2.94 10.46
C ALA A 169 2.47 2.04 11.07
N ASN A 170 3.10 2.49 12.15
CA ASN A 170 4.10 1.70 12.87
C ASN A 170 3.48 0.42 13.49
N LEU A 171 2.29 0.54 14.07
CA LEU A 171 1.55 -0.62 14.60
C LEU A 171 1.20 -1.61 13.49
N LEU A 172 0.68 -1.15 12.35
CA LEU A 172 0.37 -2.01 11.20
C LEU A 172 1.62 -2.71 10.64
N SER A 173 2.76 -2.02 10.60
CA SER A 173 4.04 -2.64 10.23
C SER A 173 4.46 -3.72 11.22
N GLY A 174 4.33 -3.46 12.53
CA GLY A 174 4.61 -4.45 13.58
C GLY A 174 3.69 -5.67 13.50
N ILE A 175 2.39 -5.46 13.25
CA ILE A 175 1.42 -6.54 13.04
C ILE A 175 1.80 -7.36 11.81
N THR A 176 2.11 -6.72 10.67
CA THR A 176 2.54 -7.38 9.43
C THR A 176 3.71 -8.33 9.70
N LEU A 177 4.75 -7.83 10.36
CA LEU A 177 5.94 -8.62 10.67
C LEU A 177 5.61 -9.79 11.61
N THR A 178 4.80 -9.55 12.64
CA THR A 178 4.37 -10.56 13.60
C THR A 178 3.57 -11.67 12.93
N THR A 179 2.62 -11.32 12.05
CA THR A 179 1.81 -12.29 11.30
C THR A 179 2.68 -13.21 10.44
N ILE A 180 3.67 -12.66 9.74
CA ILE A 180 4.60 -13.45 8.90
C ILE A 180 5.40 -14.43 9.77
N TYR A 181 5.98 -13.96 10.87
CA TYR A 181 6.78 -14.83 11.75
C TYR A 181 5.93 -15.89 12.43
N MET A 182 4.75 -15.55 12.94
CA MET A 182 3.85 -16.52 13.57
C MET A 182 3.42 -17.61 12.59
N HIS A 183 3.10 -17.24 11.34
CA HIS A 183 2.78 -18.21 10.31
C HIS A 183 3.97 -19.13 9.98
N TYR A 184 5.16 -18.55 9.84
CA TYR A 184 6.39 -19.31 9.62
C TYR A 184 6.66 -20.31 10.75
N PHE A 185 6.64 -19.88 12.01
CA PHE A 185 6.89 -20.74 13.17
C PHE A 185 5.83 -21.84 13.31
N TYR A 186 4.56 -21.53 13.03
CA TYR A 186 3.48 -22.51 13.02
C TYR A 186 3.68 -23.60 11.95
N ASN A 187 4.11 -23.20 10.75
CA ASN A 187 4.40 -24.15 9.68
C ASN A 187 5.62 -25.03 9.98
N GLN A 188 6.67 -24.46 10.57
CA GLN A 188 7.85 -25.23 10.97
C GLN A 188 7.53 -26.19 12.12
N SER A 189 6.75 -25.76 13.13
CA SER A 189 6.40 -26.63 14.26
C SER A 189 5.59 -27.84 13.81
N LYS A 190 4.65 -27.68 12.86
CA LYS A 190 3.91 -28.80 12.25
C LYS A 190 4.79 -29.80 11.51
N LYS A 191 5.92 -29.37 10.94
CA LYS A 191 6.86 -30.29 10.25
C LYS A 191 7.68 -31.12 11.23
N HIS A 192 7.84 -30.66 12.48
CA HIS A 192 8.72 -31.26 13.47
C HIS A 192 8.00 -31.93 14.65
N LEU A 193 6.70 -31.69 14.82
CA LEU A 193 5.87 -32.38 15.80
C LEU A 193 5.16 -33.55 15.09
N PRO A 194 5.48 -34.82 15.42
CA PRO A 194 4.75 -35.96 14.88
C PRO A 194 3.28 -35.88 15.31
N ALA A 195 2.38 -36.21 14.37
CA ALA A 195 0.95 -36.33 14.60
C ALA A 195 0.63 -37.44 15.62
#